data_AF-A0A6I7F3A3-F1
#
_entry.id   AF-A0A6I7F3A3-F1
#
_cell.length_a   1.000
_cell.length_b   1.000
_cell.length_c   1.000
_cell.angle_alpha   90.00
_cell.angle_beta   90.00
_cell.angle_gamma   90.00
#
_symmetry.space_group_name_H-M   'P 1'
#
loop_
_entity.id
_entity.type
_entity.pdbx_description
1 polymer ?
#
loop_
_entity_poly.entity_id
_entity_poly.type
_entity_poly.pdbx_seq_one_letter_code
_entity_poly.pdbx_strand_id
1 'polypeptide(L)'
;MSEFVTVKVVSGKGWEGFRRETLFINDIEVMHVGPLSECPEDAILERDLVGPSDFSDLLKSFLIEHKGKRVKFVYEEEEDSDE
;
A
#
# COMPACT_ATOMS: atom_id res chain seq x y z
N MET A 1 8.43 23.32 5.01
CA MET A 1 7.36 22.30 4.87
C MET A 1 7.26 21.95 3.40
N SER A 2 7.41 20.67 3.04
CA SER A 2 7.42 20.25 1.63
C SER A 2 6.11 20.63 0.91
N GLU A 3 6.24 21.24 -0.26
CA GLU A 3 5.12 21.63 -1.13
C GLU A 3 4.36 20.42 -1.68
N PHE A 4 5.01 19.25 -1.65
CA PHE A 4 4.52 17.99 -2.19
C PHE A 4 4.32 16.95 -1.10
N VAL A 5 3.23 16.20 -1.24
CA VAL A 5 2.98 14.94 -0.54
C VAL A 5 3.27 13.81 -1.51
N THR A 6 4.16 12.90 -1.11
CA THR A 6 4.47 11.73 -1.92
C THR A 6 3.59 10.58 -1.47
N VAL A 7 2.76 10.07 -2.38
CA VAL A 7 2.01 8.82 -2.22
C VAL A 7 2.75 7.77 -3.02
N LYS A 8 3.36 6.80 -2.35
CA LYS A 8 4.23 5.80 -2.96
C LYS A 8 3.66 4.41 -2.73
N VAL A 9 3.47 3.64 -3.79
CA VAL A 9 3.15 2.22 -3.70
C VAL A 9 4.42 1.44 -4.02
N VAL A 10 4.80 0.54 -3.14
CA VAL A 10 5.88 -0.42 -3.35
C VAL A 10 5.26 -1.79 -3.51
N SER A 11 5.54 -2.46 -4.63
CA SER A 11 5.10 -3.83 -4.90
C SER A 11 6.32 -4.75 -4.91
N GLY A 12 6.32 -5.77 -4.06
CA GLY A 12 7.45 -6.71 -3.95
C GLY A 12 6.97 -8.11 -3.59
N LYS A 13 7.90 -9.05 -3.45
CA LYS A 13 7.60 -10.39 -2.92
C LYS A 13 7.99 -10.49 -1.46
N GLY A 14 7.10 -11.04 -0.64
CA GLY A 14 7.44 -11.43 0.73
C GLY A 14 8.33 -12.67 0.76
N TRP A 15 8.84 -13.00 1.95
CA TRP A 15 9.63 -14.22 2.21
C TRP A 15 8.92 -15.53 1.79
N GLU A 16 7.59 -15.51 1.67
CA GLU A 16 6.75 -16.61 1.20
C GLU A 16 6.68 -16.73 -0.34
N GLY A 17 7.34 -15.82 -1.09
CA GLY A 17 7.32 -15.78 -2.55
C GLY A 17 6.03 -15.19 -3.14
N PHE A 18 5.13 -14.67 -2.31
CA PHE A 18 3.88 -14.05 -2.75
C PHE A 18 4.01 -12.53 -2.85
N ARG A 19 3.27 -11.95 -3.81
CA ARG A 19 3.21 -10.50 -4.02
C ARG A 19 2.59 -9.80 -2.82
N ARG A 20 3.22 -8.72 -2.39
CA ARG A 20 2.76 -7.80 -1.36
C ARG A 20 2.82 -6.38 -1.92
N GLU A 21 1.87 -5.54 -1.53
CA GLU A 21 1.90 -4.11 -1.88
C GLU A 21 1.77 -3.27 -0.62
N THR A 22 2.63 -2.27 -0.49
CA THR A 22 2.66 -1.36 0.64
C THR A 22 2.49 0.08 0.15
N LEU A 23 1.56 0.80 0.77
CA LEU A 23 1.30 2.21 0.52
C LEU A 23 2.00 3.06 1.57
N PHE A 24 2.80 4.01 1.10
CA PHE A 24 3.49 5.01 1.90
C PHE A 24 2.98 6.40 1.59
N ILE A 25 2.87 7.24 2.61
CA ILE A 25 2.57 8.66 2.50
C ILE A 25 3.68 9.43 3.21
N ASN A 26 4.46 10.21 2.46
CA ASN A 26 5.67 10.87 2.96
C ASN A 26 6.62 9.89 3.68
N ASP A 27 6.85 8.72 3.07
CA ASP A 27 7.71 7.64 3.58
C ASP A 27 7.21 6.96 4.88
N ILE A 28 5.98 7.26 5.32
CA ILE A 28 5.30 6.56 6.41
C ILE A 28 4.39 5.48 5.81
N GLU A 29 4.53 4.24 6.24
CA GLU A 29 3.63 3.15 5.88
C GLU A 29 2.23 3.40 6.46
N VAL A 30 1.21 3.40 5.61
CA VAL A 30 -0.19 3.65 6.02
C VAL A 30 -1.12 2.49 5.73
N MET A 31 -0.73 1.59 4.83
CA MET A 31 -1.52 0.44 4.44
C MET A 31 -0.61 -0.60 3.78
N HIS A 32 -0.84 -1.88 4.06
CA HIS A 32 -0.16 -3.00 3.44
C HIS A 32 -1.19 -4.07 3.09
N VAL A 33 -0.99 -4.74 1.96
CA VAL A 33 -1.79 -5.88 1.51
C VAL A 33 -0.87 -7.01 1.11
N GLY A 34 -1.09 -8.18 1.71
CA GLY A 34 -0.37 -9.41 1.40
C GLY A 34 -1.25 -10.48 0.78
N PRO A 35 -0.71 -11.68 0.51
CA PRO A 35 -1.55 -12.84 0.22
C PRO A 35 -2.41 -13.19 1.45
N LEU A 36 -3.63 -13.68 1.23
CA LEU A 36 -4.36 -14.38 2.28
C LEU A 36 -3.91 -15.84 2.29
N SER A 37 -3.01 -16.19 3.21
CA SER A 37 -2.45 -17.54 3.36
C SER A 37 -2.92 -18.27 4.63
N GLU A 38 -3.89 -17.71 5.36
CA GLU A 38 -4.30 -18.25 6.67
C GLU A 38 -5.26 -19.45 6.56
N CYS A 39 -6.12 -19.55 5.53
CA CYS A 39 -7.03 -20.70 5.31
C CYS A 39 -7.12 -21.16 3.84
N PRO A 40 -7.48 -22.44 3.56
CA PRO A 40 -7.65 -22.95 2.18
C PRO A 40 -8.76 -22.25 1.38
N GLU A 41 -9.74 -21.67 2.06
CA GLU A 41 -10.85 -20.91 1.49
C GLU A 41 -10.40 -19.51 1.04
N ASP A 42 -9.30 -19.00 1.62
CA ASP A 42 -8.70 -17.73 1.26
C ASP A 42 -7.94 -17.77 -0.08
N ALA A 43 -7.59 -18.97 -0.55
CA ALA A 43 -6.94 -19.19 -1.84
C ALA A 43 -7.80 -18.74 -3.04
N ILE A 44 -9.11 -18.50 -2.84
CA ILE A 44 -10.03 -18.00 -3.87
C ILE A 44 -9.97 -16.46 -3.97
N LEU A 45 -9.60 -15.78 -2.88
CA LEU A 45 -9.58 -14.31 -2.81
C LEU A 45 -8.22 -13.70 -3.15
N GLU A 46 -7.16 -14.52 -3.17
CA GLU A 46 -5.78 -14.24 -3.61
C GLU A 46 -5.04 -13.09 -2.89
N ARG A 47 -5.73 -12.18 -2.18
CA ARG A 47 -5.15 -10.98 -1.54
C ARG A 47 -5.93 -10.55 -0.29
N ASP A 48 -5.20 -9.96 0.65
CA ASP A 48 -5.76 -9.32 1.85
C ASP A 48 -6.82 -8.29 1.46
N LEU A 49 -7.97 -8.37 2.13
CA LEU A 49 -9.12 -7.56 1.82
C LEU A 49 -9.06 -6.26 2.60
N VAL A 50 -8.54 -5.21 1.96
CA VAL A 50 -8.79 -3.85 2.44
C VAL A 50 -10.22 -3.48 2.07
N GLY A 51 -11.03 -3.20 3.08
CA GLY A 51 -12.43 -2.84 2.91
C GLY A 51 -12.60 -1.43 2.34
N PRO A 52 -13.75 -1.13 1.71
CA PRO A 52 -14.11 0.24 1.35
C PRO A 52 -14.09 1.21 2.54
N SER A 53 -14.32 0.71 3.76
CA SER A 53 -14.23 1.47 5.02
C SER A 53 -12.83 2.02 5.25
N ASP A 54 -11.81 1.17 5.19
CA ASP A 54 -10.41 1.52 5.46
C ASP A 54 -9.90 2.56 4.44
N PHE A 55 -10.28 2.38 3.18
CA PHE A 55 -9.98 3.35 2.13
C PHE A 55 -10.68 4.70 2.38
N SER A 56 -11.94 4.69 2.83
CA SER A 56 -12.68 5.91 3.11
C SER A 56 -12.08 6.72 4.27
N ASP A 57 -11.63 6.03 5.32
CA ASP A 57 -10.99 6.65 6.49
C ASP A 57 -9.59 7.18 6.16
N LEU A 58 -8.83 6.46 5.33
CA LEU A 58 -7.55 6.92 4.79
C LEU A 58 -7.73 8.21 3.98
N LEU A 59 -8.67 8.22 3.04
CA LEU A 59 -8.95 9.40 2.20
C LEU A 59 -9.36 10.61 3.04
N LYS A 60 -10.23 10.41 4.03
CA LYS A 60 -10.67 11.48 4.92
C LYS A 60 -9.49 12.09 5.68
N SER A 61 -8.62 11.27 6.26
CA SER A 61 -7.45 11.72 7.01
C SER A 61 -6.45 12.44 6.09
N PHE A 62 -6.19 11.87 4.91
CA PHE A 62 -5.33 12.47 3.89
C PHE A 62 -5.77 13.88 3.49
N LEU A 63 -7.06 14.07 3.21
CA LEU A 63 -7.61 15.37 2.80
C LEU A 63 -7.51 16.43 3.92
N ILE A 64 -7.64 16.02 5.18
CA ILE A 64 -7.52 16.92 6.33
C ILE A 64 -6.06 17.33 6.54
N GLU A 65 -5.14 16.37 6.57
CA GLU A 65 -3.72 16.57 6.91
C GLU A 65 -2.91 17.26 5.79
N HIS A 66 -3.36 17.13 4.55
CA HIS A 66 -2.61 17.57 3.38
C HIS A 66 -3.35 18.62 2.54
N LYS A 67 -4.37 19.24 3.13
CA LYS A 67 -5.19 20.27 2.50
C LYS A 67 -4.34 21.33 1.77
N GLY A 68 -4.51 21.42 0.45
CA GLY A 68 -3.85 22.41 -0.40
C GLY A 68 -2.42 22.06 -0.83
N LYS A 69 -1.89 20.89 -0.47
CA LYS A 69 -0.59 20.40 -0.96
C LYS A 69 -0.74 19.72 -2.32
N ARG A 70 0.32 19.78 -3.13
CA ARG A 70 0.40 19.02 -4.38
C ARG A 70 0.72 17.56 -4.06
N VAL A 71 0.14 16.63 -4.81
CA VAL A 71 0.36 15.18 -4.59
C VAL A 71 1.19 14.62 -5.73
N LYS A 72 2.25 13.88 -5.39
CA LYS A 72 3.06 13.12 -6.33
C LYS A 72 2.79 11.64 -6.10
N PHE A 73 2.42 10.92 -7.15
CA PHE A 73 2.25 9.47 -7.11
C PHE A 73 3.52 8.79 -7.61
N VAL A 74 3.96 7.76 -6.90
CA VAL A 74 5.13 6.96 -7.23
C VAL A 74 4.73 5.49 -7.13
N TYR A 75 5.14 4.69 -8.11
CA TYR A 75 4.96 3.25 -8.12
C TYR A 75 6.35 2.63 -8.30
N GLU A 76 6.76 1.82 -7.35
CA GLU A 76 8.04 1.11 -7.34
C GLU A 76 7.75 -0.39 -7.30
N GLU A 77 8.35 -1.14 -8.22
CA GLU A 77 8.41 -2.59 -8.16
C GLU A 77 9.77 -2.96 -7.57
N GLU A 78 9.78 -3.70 -6.46
CA GLU A 78 11.02 -4.29 -5.94
C GLU A 78 11.49 -5.34 -6.95
N GLU A 79 12.70 -5.17 -7.48
CA GLU A 79 13.34 -6.18 -8.29
C GLU A 79 13.54 -7.43 -7.43
N ASP A 80 13.04 -8.58 -7.90
CA ASP A 80 13.38 -9.88 -7.33
C ASP A 80 14.91 -9.96 -7.29
N SER A 81 15.48 -9.97 -6.08
CA SER A 81 16.89 -10.24 -5.89
C SER A 81 17.10 -11.74 -6.13
N ASP A 82 17.14 -12.15 -7.40
CA ASP A 82 17.58 -13.47 -7.82
C ASP A 82 19.08 -13.61 -7.47
N GLU A 83 19.37 -14.15 -6.29
CA GLU A 83 20.62 -14.89 -5.98
C GLU A 83 20.32 -16.37 -5.72
#